data_AF-A0A846Y3S2-F1
#
_entry.id   AF-A0A846Y3S2-F1
#
_cell.length_a   1.000
_cell.length_b   1.000
_cell.length_c   1.000
_cell.angle_alpha   90.00
_cell.angle_beta   90.00
_cell.angle_gamma   90.00
#
_symmetry.space_group_name_H-M   'P 1'
#
loop_
_entity.id
_entity.type
_entity.pdbx_description
1 polymer ?
#
loop_
_entity_poly.entity_id
_entity_poly.type
_entity_poly.pdbx_seq_one_letter_code
_entity_poly.pdbx_strand_id
1 'polypeptide(L)'
;MRYRPTALGWIDPEVSTAPEWDRAQVLRLARRLGYALVWPPEDSSLALFDVVISADVDAVLAPASGHFDTLMLDRLMHVVSIETACPRLSFDRWFQAGGRR
;
A
#
# COMPACT_ATOMS: atom_id res chain seq x y z
N MET A 1 8.33 19.86 -1.28
CA MET A 1 6.94 19.64 -0.82
C MET A 1 6.20 18.91 -1.93
N ARG A 2 6.04 17.58 -1.84
CA ARG A 2 5.21 16.86 -2.81
C ARG A 2 3.76 17.32 -2.59
N TYR A 3 3.15 17.92 -3.60
CA TYR A 3 1.84 18.57 -3.50
C TYR A 3 0.69 17.57 -3.28
N ARG A 4 0.96 16.28 -3.47
CA ARG A 4 0.06 15.18 -3.14
C ARG A 4 0.86 14.00 -2.59
N PRO A 5 0.42 13.38 -1.49
CA PRO A 5 1.02 12.15 -1.03
C PRO A 5 0.74 11.04 -2.06
N THR A 6 1.72 10.19 -2.32
CA THR A 6 1.67 9.13 -3.33
C THR A 6 1.53 7.79 -2.66
N ALA A 7 0.63 6.96 -3.16
CA ALA A 7 0.44 5.61 -2.64
C ALA A 7 0.62 4.56 -3.74
N LEU A 8 1.23 3.43 -3.39
CA LEU A 8 1.41 2.28 -4.29
C LEU A 8 0.23 1.32 -4.11
N GLY A 9 -0.45 0.98 -5.20
CA GLY A 9 -1.45 -0.08 -5.22
C GLY A 9 -0.79 -1.45 -5.34
N TRP A 10 -1.05 -2.34 -4.39
CA TRP A 10 -0.56 -3.71 -4.39
C TRP A 10 -1.72 -4.70 -4.40
N ILE A 11 -1.66 -5.66 -5.33
CA ILE A 11 -2.60 -6.78 -5.41
C ILE A 11 -1.76 -8.03 -5.63
N ASP A 12 -1.79 -8.94 -4.67
CA ASP A 12 -1.19 -10.26 -4.82
C ASP A 12 -2.04 -11.11 -5.79
N PRO A 13 -1.48 -11.56 -6.93
CA PRO A 13 -2.21 -12.38 -7.90
C PRO A 13 -2.51 -13.80 -7.40
N GLU A 14 -1.78 -14.32 -6.41
CA GLU A 14 -2.06 -15.66 -5.85
C GLU A 14 -3.26 -15.65 -4.91
N VAL A 15 -3.53 -14.50 -4.29
CA VAL A 15 -4.64 -14.31 -3.32
C VAL A 15 -5.89 -13.72 -3.99
N SER A 16 -5.70 -12.90 -5.02
CA SER A 16 -6.80 -12.23 -5.70
C SER A 16 -7.63 -13.21 -6.54
N THR A 17 -8.93 -13.26 -6.26
CA THR A 17 -9.91 -14.03 -7.06
C THR A 17 -10.64 -13.16 -8.08
N ALA A 18 -10.54 -11.83 -7.96
CA ALA A 18 -11.19 -10.84 -8.81
C ALA A 18 -10.32 -9.56 -8.92
N PRO A 19 -9.23 -9.58 -9.71
CA PRO A 19 -8.23 -8.53 -9.71
C PRO A 19 -8.78 -7.16 -10.15
N GLU A 20 -9.78 -7.12 -11.03
CA GLU A 20 -10.44 -5.87 -11.45
C GLU A 20 -11.24 -5.25 -10.30
N TRP A 21 -11.89 -6.08 -9.48
CA TRP A 21 -12.64 -5.63 -8.32
C TRP A 21 -11.70 -5.11 -7.23
N ASP A 22 -10.62 -5.85 -6.97
CA ASP A 22 -9.57 -5.46 -6.03
C ASP A 22 -8.92 -4.13 -6.44
N ARG A 23 -8.63 -3.97 -7.73
CA ARG A 23 -8.13 -2.72 -8.30
C ARG A 23 -9.11 -1.57 -8.09
N ALA A 24 -10.40 -1.80 -8.33
CA ALA A 24 -11.44 -0.81 -8.12
C ALA A 24 -11.56 -0.41 -6.63
N GLN A 25 -11.41 -1.35 -5.70
CA GLN A 25 -11.41 -1.07 -4.26
C GLN A 25 -10.23 -0.18 -3.87
N VAL A 26 -9.02 -0.53 -4.31
CA VAL A 26 -7.79 0.24 -4.03
C VAL A 26 -7.88 1.64 -4.64
N LEU A 27 -8.36 1.77 -5.88
CA LEU A 27 -8.60 3.07 -6.53
C LEU A 27 -9.58 3.94 -5.74
N ARG A 28 -10.67 3.33 -5.25
CA ARG A 28 -11.67 4.04 -4.46
C ARG A 28 -11.11 4.48 -3.11
N LEU A 29 -10.27 3.64 -2.49
CA LEU A 29 -9.58 3.96 -1.23
C LEU A 29 -8.60 5.12 -1.43
N ALA A 30 -7.75 5.07 -2.46
CA ALA A 30 -6.80 6.14 -2.79
C ALA A 30 -7.50 7.48 -2.97
N ARG A 31 -8.58 7.49 -3.77
CA ARG A 31 -9.40 8.69 -4.00
C ARG A 31 -10.03 9.23 -2.73
N ARG A 32 -10.50 8.35 -1.84
CA ARG A 32 -11.11 8.75 -0.57
C ARG A 32 -10.11 9.38 0.39
N LEU A 33 -8.87 8.89 0.39
CA LEU A 33 -7.79 9.38 1.24
C LEU A 33 -7.01 10.54 0.62
N GLY A 34 -7.21 10.81 -0.69
CA GLY A 34 -6.54 11.91 -1.40
C GLY A 34 -5.14 11.56 -1.91
N TYR A 35 -4.77 10.27 -1.94
CA TYR A 35 -3.48 9.82 -2.48
C TYR A 35 -3.48 9.78 -4.01
N ALA A 36 -2.33 10.13 -4.61
CA ALA A 36 -2.04 9.81 -6.00
C ALA A 36 -1.64 8.33 -6.09
N LEU A 37 -2.45 7.51 -6.76
CA LEU A 37 -2.19 6.07 -6.87
C LEU A 37 -1.22 5.77 -8.00
N VAL A 38 -0.15 5.03 -7.69
CA VAL A 38 0.78 4.43 -8.66
C VAL A 38 0.66 2.91 -8.59
N TRP A 39 0.84 2.24 -9.72
CA TRP A 39 0.85 0.77 -9.80
C TRP A 39 2.27 0.29 -10.12
N PRO A 40 2.72 -0.84 -9.54
CA PRO A 40 3.96 -1.45 -9.96
C PRO A 40 3.87 -1.84 -11.45
N PRO A 41 4.97 -1.78 -12.21
CA PRO A 41 4.99 -2.27 -13.57
C PRO A 41 4.69 -3.78 -13.59
N GLU A 42 3.78 -4.20 -14.47
CA GLU A 42 3.21 -5.55 -14.52
C GLU A 42 4.26 -6.66 -14.77
N ASP A 43 5.43 -6.29 -15.32
CA ASP A 43 6.54 -7.19 -15.65
C ASP A 43 7.67 -7.24 -14.61
N SER A 44 7.56 -6.51 -13.49
CA SER A 44 8.64 -6.47 -12.51
C SER A 44 8.60 -7.67 -11.57
N SER A 45 9.60 -8.56 -11.69
CA SER A 45 9.92 -9.58 -10.68
C SER A 45 10.51 -9.01 -9.38
N LEU A 46 10.49 -7.68 -9.23
CA LEU A 46 10.97 -7.00 -8.03
C LEU A 46 10.03 -7.28 -6.86
N ALA A 47 10.61 -7.60 -5.71
CA ALA A 47 9.83 -7.72 -4.48
C ALA A 47 9.14 -6.38 -4.19
N LEU A 48 7.90 -6.41 -3.70
CA LEU A 48 7.12 -5.22 -3.35
C LEU A 48 7.94 -4.20 -2.54
N PHE A 49 8.76 -4.69 -1.61
CA PHE A 49 9.64 -3.86 -0.80
C PHE A 49 10.61 -3.01 -1.64
N ASP A 50 11.26 -3.60 -2.65
CA ASP A 50 12.21 -2.88 -3.50
C ASP A 50 11.50 -1.82 -4.36
N VAL A 51 10.28 -2.14 -4.83
CA VAL A 51 9.45 -1.17 -5.56
C VAL A 51 9.08 0.01 -4.68
N VAL A 52 8.69 -0.23 -3.43
CA VAL A 52 8.35 0.81 -2.46
C VAL A 52 9.54 1.73 -2.19
N ILE A 53 10.73 1.15 -1.97
CA ILE A 53 11.97 1.92 -1.74
C ILE A 53 12.35 2.73 -2.98
N SER A 54 12.29 2.11 -4.17
CA SER A 54 12.67 2.78 -5.42
C SER A 54 11.68 3.87 -5.84
N ALA A 55 10.38 3.68 -5.57
CA ALA A 55 9.33 4.62 -5.94
C ALA A 55 9.16 5.76 -4.92
N ASP A 56 9.80 5.65 -3.74
CA ASP A 56 9.73 6.64 -2.66
C ASP A 56 8.28 7.03 -2.35
N VAL A 57 7.42 6.03 -2.13
CA VAL A 57 5.98 6.23 -1.88
C VAL A 57 5.69 6.48 -0.41
N ASP A 58 4.64 7.26 -0.12
CA ASP A 58 4.25 7.60 1.25
C ASP A 58 3.43 6.47 1.90
N ALA A 59 2.64 5.74 1.11
CA ALA A 59 1.78 4.67 1.58
C ALA A 59 1.66 3.50 0.58
N VAL A 60 1.29 2.33 1.09
CA VAL A 60 0.92 1.17 0.28
C VAL A 60 -0.54 0.85 0.54
N LEU A 61 -1.33 0.76 -0.53
CA LEU A 61 -2.75 0.42 -0.48
C LEU A 61 -2.96 -1.00 -1.01
N ALA A 62 -3.70 -1.82 -0.26
CA ALA A 62 -4.09 -3.16 -0.70
C ALA A 62 -5.59 -3.43 -0.48
N PRO A 63 -6.19 -4.42 -1.16
CA PRO A 63 -7.59 -4.78 -0.94
C PRO A 63 -7.79 -5.31 0.49
N ALA A 64 -6.92 -6.22 0.93
CA ALA A 64 -6.95 -6.86 2.24
C ALA A 64 -5.53 -7.11 2.77
N SER A 65 -5.39 -7.34 4.07
CA SER A 65 -4.09 -7.68 4.69
C SER A 65 -3.54 -9.03 4.20
N GLY A 66 -4.41 -9.91 3.69
CA GLY A 66 -4.01 -11.20 3.14
C GLY A 66 -3.17 -11.12 1.86
N HIS A 67 -3.08 -9.97 1.21
CA HIS A 67 -2.17 -9.76 0.07
C HIS A 67 -0.72 -9.46 0.50
N PHE A 68 -0.44 -9.44 1.80
CA PHE A 68 0.91 -9.29 2.32
C PHE A 68 1.34 -10.55 3.05
N ASP A 69 2.51 -11.07 2.70
CA ASP A 69 3.19 -12.03 3.56
C ASP A 69 3.58 -11.36 4.89
N THR A 70 3.56 -12.13 5.97
CA THR A 70 3.87 -11.66 7.33
C THR A 70 5.22 -10.96 7.44
N LEU A 71 6.26 -11.51 6.80
CA LEU A 71 7.60 -10.92 6.79
C LEU A 71 7.67 -9.65 5.93
N MET A 72 6.90 -9.62 4.84
CA MET A 72 6.80 -8.45 3.98
C MET A 72 6.08 -7.30 4.69
N LEU A 73 4.98 -7.60 5.39
CA LEU A 73 4.21 -6.63 6.16
C LEU A 73 5.07 -5.98 7.25
N ASP A 74 5.81 -6.79 8.02
CA ASP A 74 6.73 -6.31 9.06
C ASP A 74 7.76 -5.32 8.51
N ARG A 75 8.42 -5.69 7.40
CA ARG A 75 9.41 -4.81 6.73
C ARG A 75 8.78 -3.51 6.23
N LEU A 76 7.59 -3.57 5.65
CA LEU A 76 6.90 -2.38 5.12
C LEU A 76 6.47 -1.42 6.22
N MET A 77 5.99 -1.93 7.37
CA MET A 77 5.54 -1.11 8.50
C MET A 77 6.66 -0.21 9.06
N HIS A 78 7.93 -0.59 8.87
CA HIS A 78 9.09 0.22 9.25
C HIS A 78 9.38 1.39 8.31
N VAL A 79 8.90 1.33 7.07
CA VAL A 79 9.29 2.26 6.00
C VAL A 79 8.12 3.15 5.58
N VAL A 80 6.93 2.58 5.39
CA VAL A 80 5.75 3.24 4.80
C VAL A 80 4.47 2.95 5.60
N SER A 81 3.46 3.81 5.46
CA SER A 81 2.13 3.51 5.99
C SER A 81 1.43 2.47 5.11
N ILE A 82 0.70 1.52 5.71
CA ILE A 82 -0.03 0.47 5.01
C ILE A 82 -1.51 0.65 5.26
N GLU A 83 -2.32 0.69 4.20
CA GLU A 83 -3.76 0.86 4.29
C GLU A 83 -4.46 -0.25 3.52
N THR A 84 -5.47 -0.88 4.12
CA THR A 84 -6.27 -1.92 3.47
C THR A 84 -7.73 -1.48 3.27
N ALA A 85 -8.39 -1.98 2.23
CA ALA A 85 -9.78 -1.63 1.92
C ALA A 85 -10.80 -2.45 2.74
N CYS A 86 -10.62 -3.77 2.89
CA CYS A 86 -11.53 -4.66 3.60
C CYS A 86 -10.82 -5.93 4.14
N PRO A 87 -10.78 -6.16 5.48
CA PRO A 87 -11.16 -5.21 6.52
C PRO A 87 -10.30 -3.95 6.44
N ARG A 88 -10.88 -2.78 6.77
CA ARG A 88 -10.12 -1.52 6.74
C ARG A 88 -9.16 -1.48 7.92
N LEU A 89 -7.87 -1.60 7.63
CA LEU A 89 -6.78 -1.47 8.59
C LEU A 89 -5.85 -0.37 8.09
N SER A 90 -5.43 0.48 9.00
CA SER A 90 -4.43 1.50 8.76
C SER A 90 -3.29 1.21 9.72
N PHE A 91 -2.15 0.83 9.17
CA PHE A 91 -0.90 0.71 9.89
C PHE A 91 -0.08 1.95 9.54
N ASP A 92 -0.21 2.99 10.35
CA ASP A 92 0.67 4.14 10.23
C ASP A 92 2.12 3.71 10.48
N ARG A 93 3.05 4.32 9.74
CA ARG A 93 4.48 4.14 9.98
C ARG A 93 4.75 4.30 11.47
N TRP A 94 5.38 3.30 12.08
CA TRP A 94 5.65 3.20 13.53
C TRP A 94 6.40 4.40 14.15
N PHE A 95 6.81 5.39 13.34
CA PHE A 95 7.49 6.60 13.77
C PHE A 95 6.60 7.86 13.90
N GLN A 96 5.31 7.82 13.50
CA GLN A 96 4.40 8.98 13.65
C GLN A 96 3.48 8.89 14.88
N ALA A 97 3.48 7.78 15.62
CA ALA A 97 2.79 7.67 16.91
C ALA A 97 3.59 8.27 18.08
N GLY A 98 4.61 9.09 17.79
CA GLY A 98 5.35 9.89 18.76
C GLY A 98 4.80 11.32 18.84
N GLY A 99 3.70 11.51 19.58
CA GLY A 99 3.36 12.81 20.16
C GLY A 99 2.31 13.65 19.45
N ARG A 100 1.05 13.52 19.90
CA ARG A 100 0.25 14.70 20.23
C ARG A 100 -0.03 14.64 21.73
N ARG A 101 0.72 15.45 22.48
CA ARG A 101 0.33 15.90 23.82
C ARG A 101 -0.86 16.84 23.71
#